data_AF-A0A507B0I7-F1
#
_entry.id   AF-A0A507B0I7-F1
#
_cell.length_a   1.000
_cell.length_b   1.000
_cell.length_c   1.000
_cell.angle_alpha   90.00
_cell.angle_beta   90.00
_cell.angle_gamma   90.00
#
_symmetry.space_group_name_H-M   'P 1'
#
loop_
_entity.id
_entity.type
_entity.pdbx_description
1 polymer ?
#
loop_
_entity_poly.entity_id
_entity_poly.type
_entity_poly.pdbx_seq_one_letter_code
_entity_poly.pdbx_strand_id
1 'polypeptide(L)'
;MKFIVAAVALAATALAAPSVEARDTAACKFGQYRCSADGKAIVQCDVQGHWVTIGDCPNGSSCHPIQGIPYCTKKVAKRQDSGYCANPGTYSCSSDGQGIDVCDSQNQIQFNGPCLDGSHCGYLNGQPYCLDSSV
;
A
#
# COMPACT_ATOMS: atom_id res chain seq x y z
N MET A 1 35.43 21.40 60.03
CA MET A 1 35.54 20.13 59.29
C MET A 1 35.27 20.43 57.82
N LYS A 2 36.28 20.23 56.96
CA LYS A 2 36.10 20.11 55.50
C LYS A 2 35.52 18.71 55.24
N PHE A 3 34.65 18.53 54.26
CA PHE A 3 34.85 17.70 53.07
C PHE A 3 33.65 17.89 52.14
N ILE A 4 33.93 18.48 50.98
CA ILE A 4 33.02 18.65 49.84
C ILE A 4 33.12 17.35 49.04
N VAL A 5 32.00 16.71 48.70
CA VAL A 5 32.00 15.65 47.67
C VAL A 5 30.82 15.87 46.72
N ALA A 6 31.20 15.94 45.45
CA ALA A 6 30.44 16.30 44.27
C ALA A 6 29.35 15.27 43.91
N ALA A 7 28.20 15.77 43.48
CA ALA A 7 27.21 14.97 42.77
C ALA A 7 27.64 14.84 41.30
N VAL A 8 27.98 13.63 40.88
CA VAL A 8 28.19 13.29 39.46
C VAL A 8 26.81 13.04 38.86
N ALA A 9 26.30 14.00 38.09
CA ALA A 9 25.12 13.79 37.26
C ALA A 9 25.55 13.02 36.00
N LEU A 10 25.18 11.73 35.90
CA LEU A 10 25.22 11.01 34.64
C LEU A 10 24.12 11.58 33.74
N ALA A 11 24.50 12.47 32.83
CA ALA A 11 23.67 12.80 31.69
C ALA A 11 23.65 11.56 30.77
N ALA A 12 22.62 10.73 30.92
CA ALA A 12 22.26 9.77 29.90
C ALA A 12 21.82 10.57 28.67
N THR A 13 22.72 10.75 27.71
CA THR A 13 22.35 11.13 26.36
C THR A 13 21.52 9.98 25.81
N ALA A 14 20.20 10.09 25.96
CA ALA A 14 19.29 9.36 25.13
C ALA A 14 19.62 9.76 23.70
N LEU A 15 20.42 8.93 23.02
CA LEU A 15 20.39 8.86 21.58
C LEU A 15 18.95 8.46 21.28
N ALA A 16 18.08 9.46 21.07
CA ALA A 16 16.89 9.26 20.30
C ALA A 16 17.38 8.59 19.02
N ALA A 17 17.16 7.28 18.93
CA ALA A 17 17.34 6.56 17.68
C ALA A 17 16.62 7.42 16.64
N PRO A 18 17.26 7.78 15.50
CA PRO A 18 16.54 8.47 14.45
C PRO A 18 15.29 7.63 14.20
N SER A 19 14.13 8.24 14.46
CA SER A 19 12.87 7.61 14.13
C SER A 19 12.98 7.16 12.68
N VAL A 20 12.45 5.98 12.42
CA VAL A 20 12.37 5.39 11.09
C VAL A 20 11.36 6.23 10.28
N GLU A 21 11.72 7.49 9.98
CA GLU A 21 10.95 8.50 9.27
C GLU A 21 11.79 9.10 8.13
N ALA A 22 12.80 8.37 7.68
CA ALA A 22 13.66 8.75 6.55
C ALA A 22 13.63 7.70 5.43
N ARG A 23 12.45 7.20 5.06
CA ARG A 23 12.27 6.38 3.85
C ARG A 23 11.11 6.77 2.92
N ASP A 24 10.29 7.76 3.26
CA ASP A 24 9.09 8.09 2.46
C ASP A 24 9.02 9.52 1.92
N THR A 25 10.17 10.17 1.70
CA THR A 25 10.26 11.50 1.05
C THR A 25 10.61 11.46 -0.44
N ALA A 26 10.69 10.27 -1.05
CA ALA A 26 10.73 10.21 -2.50
C ALA A 26 9.34 10.50 -3.05
N ALA A 27 9.11 11.72 -3.53
CA ALA A 27 7.96 12.06 -4.34
C ALA A 27 7.75 10.96 -5.38
N CYS A 28 6.59 10.30 -5.33
CA CYS A 28 6.28 9.20 -6.22
C CYS A 28 5.72 9.72 -7.55
N LYS A 29 5.70 8.87 -8.58
CA LYS A 29 5.04 9.20 -9.85
C LYS A 29 3.57 8.80 -9.75
N PHE A 30 2.67 9.72 -10.08
CA PHE A 30 1.22 9.48 -10.13
C PHE A 30 0.89 8.13 -10.77
N GLY A 31 -0.01 7.38 -10.13
CA GLY A 31 -0.50 6.09 -10.59
C GLY A 31 0.43 4.91 -10.35
N GLN A 32 1.62 5.11 -9.76
CA GLN A 32 2.43 3.99 -9.26
C GLN A 32 1.71 3.28 -8.12
N TYR A 33 1.92 1.97 -8.01
CA TYR A 33 1.44 1.15 -6.90
C TYR A 33 2.62 0.51 -6.17
N ARG A 34 2.49 0.34 -4.86
CA ARG A 34 3.37 -0.52 -4.06
C ARG A 34 2.63 -1.07 -2.85
N CYS A 35 3.23 -2.04 -2.16
CA CYS A 35 2.78 -2.42 -0.83
C CYS A 35 3.07 -1.31 0.17
N SER A 36 2.18 -1.11 1.15
CA SER A 36 2.47 -0.31 2.33
C SER A 36 3.70 -0.85 3.07
N ALA A 37 4.36 0.01 3.85
CA ALA A 37 5.59 -0.37 4.56
C ALA A 37 5.39 -1.55 5.54
N ASP A 38 4.18 -1.70 6.09
CA ASP A 38 3.81 -2.80 6.99
C ASP A 38 3.27 -4.04 6.26
N GLY A 39 3.16 -3.98 4.92
CA GLY A 39 2.66 -5.08 4.09
C GLY A 39 1.17 -5.38 4.29
N LYS A 40 0.39 -4.48 4.87
CA LYS A 40 -1.04 -4.71 5.14
C LYS A 40 -1.99 -4.03 4.16
N ALA A 41 -1.49 -3.18 3.29
CA ALA A 41 -2.29 -2.45 2.34
C ALA A 41 -1.55 -2.28 1.02
N ILE A 42 -2.30 -1.88 -0.01
CA ILE A 42 -1.73 -1.35 -1.24
C ILE A 42 -1.88 0.16 -1.20
N VAL A 43 -0.78 0.84 -1.52
CA VAL A 43 -0.75 2.29 -1.65
C VAL A 43 -0.55 2.66 -3.10
N GLN A 44 -1.23 3.72 -3.53
CA GLN A 44 -1.09 4.32 -4.85
C GLN A 44 -0.51 5.72 -4.70
N CYS A 45 0.28 6.14 -5.68
CA CYS A 45 0.75 7.51 -5.74
C CYS A 45 -0.36 8.44 -6.27
N ASP A 46 -0.77 9.40 -5.46
CA ASP A 46 -1.77 10.40 -5.83
C ASP A 46 -1.20 11.48 -6.77
N VAL A 47 -2.07 12.42 -7.17
CA VAL A 47 -1.72 13.52 -8.07
C VAL A 47 -0.78 14.56 -7.43
N GLN A 48 -0.63 14.53 -6.10
CA GLN A 48 0.26 15.40 -5.34
C GLN A 48 1.65 14.75 -5.12
N GLY A 49 1.83 13.50 -5.55
CA GLY A 49 3.07 12.75 -5.37
C GLY A 49 3.18 12.11 -3.98
N HIS A 50 2.05 11.91 -3.29
CA HIS A 50 1.97 11.23 -2.00
C HIS A 50 1.46 9.80 -2.15
N TRP A 51 2.00 8.90 -1.32
CA TRP A 51 1.46 7.56 -1.19
C TRP A 51 0.19 7.58 -0.35
N VAL A 52 -0.94 7.23 -0.96
CA VAL A 52 -2.23 7.10 -0.29
C VAL A 52 -2.67 5.64 -0.26
N THR A 53 -3.23 5.20 0.86
CA THR A 53 -3.81 3.86 0.96
C THR A 53 -5.07 3.81 0.11
N ILE A 54 -5.08 2.93 -0.88
CA ILE A 54 -6.25 2.72 -1.74
C ILE A 54 -7.13 1.56 -1.26
N GLY A 55 -6.57 0.67 -0.45
CA GLY A 55 -7.29 -0.46 0.11
C GLY A 55 -6.43 -1.27 1.08
N ASP A 56 -7.01 -1.60 2.22
CA ASP A 56 -6.43 -2.59 3.12
C ASP A 56 -6.53 -3.98 2.52
N CYS A 57 -5.49 -4.78 2.74
CA CYS A 57 -5.55 -6.19 2.40
C CYS A 57 -6.57 -6.88 3.31
N PRO A 58 -7.46 -7.75 2.77
CA PRO A 58 -8.46 -8.45 3.55
C PRO A 58 -7.87 -9.19 4.77
N ASN A 59 -8.63 -9.31 5.86
CA ASN A 59 -8.18 -9.98 7.09
C ASN A 59 -7.47 -11.32 6.82
N GLY A 60 -6.25 -11.49 7.33
CA GLY A 60 -5.43 -12.69 7.15
C GLY A 60 -4.67 -12.78 5.82
N SER A 61 -4.70 -11.72 5.00
CA SER A 61 -3.86 -11.56 3.82
C SER A 61 -2.74 -10.55 4.07
N SER A 62 -1.75 -10.52 3.18
CA SER A 62 -0.67 -9.54 3.23
C SER A 62 -0.23 -9.18 1.83
N CYS A 63 0.14 -7.91 1.67
CA CYS A 63 0.66 -7.37 0.43
C CYS A 63 2.07 -7.88 0.18
N HIS A 64 2.28 -8.48 -0.99
CA HIS A 64 3.61 -8.83 -1.47
C HIS A 64 3.74 -8.48 -2.95
N PRO A 65 4.91 -8.01 -3.39
CA PRO A 65 5.17 -7.82 -4.80
C PRO A 65 5.37 -9.19 -5.48
N ILE A 66 4.56 -9.50 -6.50
CA ILE A 66 4.77 -10.63 -7.40
C ILE A 66 5.35 -10.04 -8.69
N GLN A 67 6.61 -10.35 -8.99
CA GLN A 67 7.33 -9.79 -10.14
C GLN A 67 7.31 -8.25 -10.19
N GLY A 68 7.42 -7.61 -9.01
CA GLY A 68 7.44 -6.14 -8.88
C GLY A 68 6.07 -5.47 -8.87
N ILE A 69 4.99 -6.23 -9.03
CA ILE A 69 3.61 -5.74 -9.03
C ILE A 69 3.00 -6.07 -7.65
N PRO A 70 2.48 -5.12 -6.86
CA PRO A 70 1.88 -5.40 -5.55
C PRO A 70 0.54 -6.14 -5.66
N TYR A 71 0.30 -7.09 -4.75
CA TYR A 71 -0.95 -7.85 -4.62
C TYR A 71 -1.26 -8.16 -3.14
N CYS A 72 -2.53 -8.06 -2.74
CA CYS A 72 -2.98 -8.62 -1.47
C CYS A 72 -3.19 -10.13 -1.62
N THR A 73 -2.26 -10.90 -1.07
CA THR A 73 -2.32 -12.37 -1.11
C THR A 73 -2.77 -12.91 0.24
N LYS A 74 -3.87 -13.65 0.24
CA LYS A 74 -4.27 -14.49 1.37
C LYS A 74 -3.74 -15.90 1.08
N LYS A 75 -3.27 -16.65 2.08
CA LYS A 75 -3.11 -18.11 1.93
C LYS A 75 -4.49 -18.79 1.87
N VAL A 76 -5.40 -18.34 1.01
CA VAL A 76 -6.65 -19.03 0.72
C VAL A 76 -6.97 -18.89 -0.76
N ALA A 77 -7.64 -19.91 -1.27
CA ALA A 77 -7.86 -20.21 -2.69
C ALA A 77 -8.18 -18.98 -3.55
N LYS A 78 -7.64 -19.02 -4.78
CA LYS A 78 -7.98 -18.12 -5.90
C LYS A 78 -9.45 -17.72 -5.81
N ARG A 79 -9.80 -16.43 -6.00
CA ARG A 79 -11.18 -16.11 -6.44
C ARG A 79 -11.42 -17.02 -7.63
N GLN A 80 -12.40 -17.91 -7.48
CA GLN A 80 -12.53 -19.14 -8.28
C GLN A 80 -12.89 -18.86 -9.76
N ASP A 81 -12.99 -17.59 -10.12
CA ASP A 81 -13.43 -17.05 -11.41
C ASP A 81 -12.47 -15.93 -11.88
N SER A 82 -11.18 -16.14 -11.66
CA SER A 82 -10.12 -15.22 -12.12
C SER A 82 -10.01 -15.34 -13.64
N GLY A 83 -10.88 -14.63 -14.34
CA GLY A 83 -10.96 -14.63 -15.80
C GLY A 83 -9.62 -14.36 -16.47
N TYR A 84 -9.53 -14.71 -17.75
CA TYR A 84 -8.32 -14.45 -18.55
C TYR A 84 -8.13 -12.95 -18.77
N CYS A 85 -6.87 -12.51 -18.71
CA CYS A 85 -6.47 -11.15 -19.08
C CYS A 85 -5.27 -11.20 -20.04
N ALA A 86 -5.29 -10.38 -21.09
CA ALA A 86 -4.31 -10.44 -22.16
C ALA A 86 -2.94 -9.82 -21.79
N ASN A 87 -2.93 -8.88 -20.85
CA ASN A 87 -1.78 -8.05 -20.55
C ASN A 87 -1.35 -8.19 -19.07
N PRO A 88 -0.47 -9.14 -18.73
CA PRO A 88 0.10 -9.23 -17.39
C PRO A 88 0.67 -7.90 -16.90
N GLY A 89 0.47 -7.59 -15.62
CA GLY A 89 0.89 -6.36 -14.97
C GLY A 89 -0.02 -5.15 -15.18
N THR A 90 -1.13 -5.28 -15.92
CA THR A 90 -2.14 -4.22 -16.01
C THR A 90 -3.12 -4.29 -14.85
N TYR A 91 -3.50 -3.13 -14.35
CA TYR A 91 -4.59 -2.96 -13.39
C TYR A 91 -5.89 -2.60 -14.11
N SER A 92 -7.02 -3.03 -13.56
CA SER A 92 -8.37 -2.66 -14.03
C SER A 92 -9.28 -2.45 -12.82
N CYS A 93 -10.39 -1.72 -12.99
CA CYS A 93 -11.46 -1.80 -12.00
C CYS A 93 -12.09 -3.19 -12.00
N SER A 94 -12.46 -3.67 -10.81
CA SER A 94 -13.21 -4.91 -10.66
C SER A 94 -14.57 -4.81 -11.33
N SER A 95 -15.15 -5.95 -11.72
CA SER A 95 -16.43 -6.00 -12.42
C SER A 95 -17.60 -5.44 -11.61
N ASP A 96 -17.51 -5.46 -10.29
CA ASP A 96 -18.48 -4.86 -9.37
C ASP A 96 -18.21 -3.37 -9.09
N GLY A 97 -17.10 -2.81 -9.59
CA GLY A 97 -16.69 -1.44 -9.34
C GLY A 97 -16.20 -1.17 -7.91
N GLN A 98 -16.10 -2.18 -7.06
CA GLN A 98 -15.79 -2.02 -5.63
C GLN A 98 -14.31 -2.15 -5.30
N GLY A 99 -13.45 -2.37 -6.29
CA GLY A 99 -12.03 -2.53 -6.06
C GLY A 99 -11.22 -2.50 -7.34
N ILE A 100 -9.94 -2.78 -7.18
CA ILE A 100 -8.98 -2.87 -8.27
C ILE A 100 -8.60 -4.33 -8.45
N ASP A 101 -8.59 -4.76 -9.70
CA ASP A 101 -8.08 -6.03 -10.17
C ASP A 101 -6.72 -5.81 -10.85
N VAL A 102 -5.94 -6.88 -10.94
CA VAL A 102 -4.62 -6.88 -11.56
C VAL A 102 -4.39 -8.18 -12.31
N CYS A 103 -3.89 -8.08 -13.54
CA CYS A 103 -3.55 -9.24 -14.34
C CYS A 103 -2.20 -9.82 -13.90
N ASP A 104 -2.17 -11.04 -13.39
CA ASP A 104 -0.93 -11.66 -12.96
C ASP A 104 -0.08 -12.19 -14.13
N SER A 105 1.13 -12.67 -13.81
CA SER A 105 2.06 -13.27 -14.78
C SER A 105 1.58 -14.56 -15.44
N GLN A 106 0.48 -15.13 -14.97
CA GLN A 106 -0.18 -16.31 -15.54
C GLN A 106 -1.42 -15.94 -16.36
N ASN A 107 -1.60 -14.65 -16.68
CA ASN A 107 -2.77 -14.14 -17.41
C ASN A 107 -4.09 -14.37 -16.67
N GLN A 108 -4.08 -14.34 -15.34
CA GLN A 108 -5.28 -14.46 -14.52
C GLN A 108 -5.57 -13.15 -13.81
N ILE A 109 -6.85 -12.77 -13.77
CA ILE A 109 -7.32 -11.61 -13.00
C ILE A 109 -7.22 -11.94 -11.51
N GLN A 110 -6.37 -11.23 -10.78
CA GLN A 110 -6.30 -11.29 -9.33
C GLN A 110 -6.92 -10.04 -8.73
N PHE A 111 -7.72 -10.24 -7.68
CA PHE A 111 -8.26 -9.12 -6.92
C PHE A 111 -7.12 -8.45 -6.15
N ASN A 112 -6.84 -7.19 -6.46
CA ASN A 112 -5.76 -6.42 -5.85
C ASN A 112 -6.15 -5.97 -4.44
N GLY A 113 -7.34 -5.40 -4.32
CA GLY A 113 -7.86 -4.84 -3.07
C GLY A 113 -9.16 -4.07 -3.26
N PRO A 114 -9.97 -3.93 -2.21
CA PRO A 114 -11.21 -3.15 -2.25
C PRO A 114 -10.91 -1.66 -2.18
N CYS A 115 -11.82 -0.85 -2.73
CA CYS A 115 -11.91 0.57 -2.39
C CYS A 115 -12.52 0.74 -0.99
N LEU A 116 -12.18 1.83 -0.30
CA LEU A 116 -12.69 2.13 1.04
C LEU A 116 -14.19 2.47 1.00
N ASP A 117 -14.86 2.39 2.15
CA ASP A 117 -16.26 2.77 2.29
C ASP A 117 -16.48 4.23 1.80
N GLY A 118 -17.54 4.44 1.02
CA GLY A 118 -17.82 5.73 0.39
C GLY A 118 -17.02 6.01 -0.88
N SER A 119 -16.18 5.08 -1.34
CA SER A 119 -15.46 5.18 -2.62
C SER A 119 -15.80 4.03 -3.58
N HIS A 120 -15.54 4.24 -4.86
CA HIS A 120 -15.71 3.23 -5.92
C HIS A 120 -14.52 3.29 -6.88
N CYS A 121 -14.24 2.19 -7.57
CA CYS A 121 -13.21 2.19 -8.59
C CYS A 121 -13.72 2.90 -9.86
N GLY A 122 -12.96 3.89 -10.30
CA GLY A 122 -13.11 4.52 -11.60
C GLY A 122 -11.76 4.68 -12.30
N TYR A 123 -11.75 5.30 -13.48
CA TYR A 123 -10.51 5.55 -14.22
C TYR A 123 -10.16 7.03 -14.17
N LEU A 124 -9.04 7.35 -13.52
CA LEU A 124 -8.45 8.69 -13.51
C LEU A 124 -7.23 8.69 -14.43
N ASN A 125 -7.25 9.49 -15.49
CA ASN A 125 -6.19 9.53 -16.52
C ASN A 125 -5.87 8.14 -17.12
N GLY A 126 -6.90 7.31 -17.30
CA GLY A 126 -6.76 5.95 -17.84
C GLY A 126 -6.16 4.93 -16.87
N GLN A 127 -5.94 5.29 -15.60
CA GLN A 127 -5.50 4.38 -14.55
C GLN A 127 -6.65 4.11 -13.57
N PRO A 128 -6.85 2.84 -13.13
CA PRO A 128 -7.80 2.54 -12.06
C PRO A 128 -7.47 3.31 -10.79
N TYR A 129 -8.48 3.90 -10.16
CA TYR A 129 -8.34 4.74 -8.99
C TYR A 129 -9.61 4.63 -8.13
N CYS A 130 -9.47 4.55 -6.81
CA CYS A 130 -10.62 4.62 -5.92
C CYS A 130 -11.05 6.07 -5.76
N LEU A 131 -12.15 6.42 -6.42
CA LEU A 131 -12.75 7.76 -6.41
C LEU A 131 -13.75 7.84 -5.26
N ASP A 132 -13.77 8.98 -4.56
CA ASP A 132 -14.83 9.29 -3.61
C ASP A 132 -16.18 9.33 -4.36
N SER A 133 -17.22 8.75 -3.74
CA SER A 133 -18.58 8.71 -4.32
C SER A 133 -19.39 9.96 -3.98
N SER A 134 -18.82 10.89 -3.22
CA SER A 134 -19.43 12.14 -2.74
C SER A 134 -19.24 13.33 -3.69
N VAL A 135 -18.49 13.16 -4.77
CA VAL A 135 -18.20 14.18 -5.81
C VAL A 135 -19.10 14.07 -7.02
#